data_AF-A0A3M1RWJ9-F1
#
_entry.id   AF-A0A3M1RWJ9-F1
#
_cell.length_a   1.000
_cell.length_b   1.000
_cell.length_c   1.000
_cell.angle_alpha   90.00
_cell.angle_beta   90.00
_cell.angle_gamma   90.00
#
_symmetry.space_group_name_H-M   'P 1'
#
loop_
_entity.id
_entity.type
_entity.pdbx_description
1 polymer ?
#
loop_
_entity_poly.entity_id
_entity_poly.type
_entity_poly.pdbx_seq_one_letter_code
_entity_poly.pdbx_strand_id
1 'polypeptide(L)'
;NNFDKLGHFMQGFMPAILAREILIRLNVIPDPAWRNFFTVSVCLAFSAFYELIEWAVALLSAEAAESFLGTQGYEWDTQSDMAWALFGAILALLTLSRWHDRQLARLRGETHGP
;
A
#
# COMPACT_ATOMS: atom_id res chain seq x y z
N ASN A 1 -3.87 10.78 14.91
CA ASN A 1 -4.62 11.77 14.08
C ASN A 1 -5.47 11.02 13.05
N ASN A 2 -6.78 11.27 12.91
CA ASN A 2 -7.64 10.47 11.99
C ASN A 2 -7.33 10.70 10.49
N PHE A 3 -6.79 11.86 10.12
CA PHE A 3 -6.40 12.12 8.72
C PHE A 3 -5.21 11.28 8.28
N ASP A 4 -4.34 10.94 9.23
CA ASP A 4 -3.14 10.13 9.00
C ASP A 4 -3.51 8.68 8.67
N LYS A 5 -4.42 8.11 9.46
CA LYS A 5 -4.99 6.76 9.23
C LYS A 5 -5.64 6.64 7.85
N LEU A 6 -6.31 7.70 7.37
CA LEU A 6 -6.86 7.74 6.01
C LEU A 6 -5.74 7.76 4.95
N GLY A 7 -4.67 8.51 5.20
CA GLY A 7 -3.46 8.49 4.38
C GLY A 7 -2.89 7.08 4.24
N HIS A 8 -2.66 6.39 5.36
CA HIS A 8 -2.16 5.02 5.37
C HIS A 8 -3.11 4.02 4.72
N PHE A 9 -4.42 4.13 4.96
CA PHE A 9 -5.41 3.34 4.24
C PHE A 9 -5.27 3.50 2.72
N MET A 10 -5.16 4.74 2.23
CA MET A 10 -4.99 5.02 0.80
C MET A 10 -3.62 4.56 0.27
N GLN A 11 -2.58 4.64 1.10
CA GLN A 11 -1.23 4.12 0.85
C GLN A 11 -1.22 2.59 0.69
N GLY A 12 -2.17 1.88 1.29
CA GLY A 12 -2.43 0.48 0.98
C GLY A 12 -3.31 0.28 -0.25
N PHE A 13 -4.46 0.96 -0.28
CA PHE A 13 -5.56 0.69 -1.21
C PHE A 13 -5.18 0.96 -2.67
N MET A 14 -4.62 2.14 -2.98
CA MET A 14 -4.27 2.48 -4.36
C MET A 14 -3.03 1.73 -4.87
N PRO A 15 -1.91 1.68 -4.13
CA PRO A 15 -0.72 0.98 -4.59
C PRO A 15 -0.93 -0.52 -4.79
N ALA A 16 -1.90 -1.16 -4.14
CA ALA A 16 -2.22 -2.56 -4.36
C ALA A 16 -2.60 -2.84 -5.83
N ILE A 17 -3.38 -1.96 -6.47
CA ILE A 17 -3.77 -2.14 -7.87
C ILE A 17 -2.60 -1.85 -8.82
N LEU A 18 -1.78 -0.85 -8.50
CA LEU A 18 -0.57 -0.54 -9.25
C LEU A 18 0.44 -1.70 -9.22
N ALA A 19 0.72 -2.24 -8.03
CA ALA A 19 1.61 -3.37 -7.85
C ALA A 19 1.10 -4.60 -8.61
N ARG A 20 -0.20 -4.93 -8.51
CA ARG A 20 -0.80 -5.99 -9.34
C ARG A 20 -0.61 -5.74 -10.82
N GLU A 21 -0.83 -4.52 -11.30
CA GLU A 21 -0.72 -4.20 -12.72
C GLU A 21 0.69 -4.51 -13.23
N ILE A 22 1.71 -4.05 -12.52
CA ILE A 22 3.12 -4.32 -12.83
C ILE A 22 3.38 -5.83 -12.84
N LEU A 23 2.98 -6.55 -11.78
CA LEU A 23 3.20 -7.99 -11.66
C LEU A 23 2.52 -8.80 -12.78
N ILE A 24 1.32 -8.40 -13.23
CA ILE A 24 0.57 -9.07 -14.31
C ILE A 24 1.15 -8.72 -15.68
N ARG A 25 1.39 -7.43 -15.95
CA ARG A 25 1.80 -6.96 -17.29
C ARG A 25 3.22 -7.40 -17.62
N LEU A 26 4.11 -7.42 -16.62
CA LEU A 26 5.49 -7.91 -16.78
C LEU A 26 5.62 -9.42 -16.57
N ASN A 27 4.52 -10.13 -16.28
CA ASN A 27 4.49 -11.57 -16.02
C ASN A 27 5.51 -12.03 -14.94
N VAL A 28 5.72 -11.22 -13.90
CA VAL A 28 6.69 -11.50 -12.84
C VAL A 28 6.21 -12.62 -11.92
N ILE A 29 4.92 -12.59 -11.56
CA ILE A 29 4.28 -13.60 -10.70
C ILE A 29 2.99 -14.07 -11.38
N PRO A 30 3.03 -15.19 -12.13
CA PRO A 30 1.88 -15.69 -12.88
C PRO A 30 0.76 -16.20 -11.96
N ASP A 31 1.14 -16.87 -10.86
CA ASP A 31 0.19 -17.45 -9.91
C ASP A 31 -0.62 -16.34 -9.19
N PRO A 32 -1.96 -16.37 -9.24
CA PRO A 32 -2.79 -15.33 -8.64
C PRO A 32 -2.68 -15.24 -7.11
N ALA A 33 -2.49 -16.36 -6.40
CA ALA A 33 -2.41 -16.38 -4.95
C ALA A 33 -1.10 -15.74 -4.48
N TRP A 34 0.02 -16.15 -5.07
CA TRP A 34 1.33 -15.52 -4.83
C TRP A 34 1.33 -14.05 -5.21
N ARG A 35 0.74 -13.69 -6.36
CA ARG A 35 0.65 -12.28 -6.76
C ARG A 35 -0.09 -11.43 -5.75
N ASN A 36 -1.20 -11.91 -5.21
CA ASN A 36 -1.95 -11.21 -4.17
C ASN A 36 -1.14 -11.09 -2.88
N PHE A 37 -0.48 -12.17 -2.45
CA PHE A 37 0.40 -12.15 -1.28
C PHE A 37 1.52 -11.11 -1.43
N PHE A 38 2.24 -11.11 -2.55
CA PHE A 38 3.31 -10.14 -2.81
C PHE A 38 2.79 -8.71 -2.93
N THR A 39 1.61 -8.51 -3.52
CA THR A 39 0.98 -7.19 -3.58
C THR A 39 0.77 -6.62 -2.17
N VAL A 40 0.16 -7.41 -1.28
CA VAL A 40 -0.08 -6.99 0.12
C VAL A 40 1.23 -6.72 0.85
N SER A 41 2.21 -7.62 0.69
CA SER A 41 3.54 -7.47 1.31
C SER A 41 4.26 -6.19 0.85
N VAL A 42 4.18 -5.84 -0.43
CA VAL A 42 4.77 -4.59 -0.95
C VAL A 42 4.07 -3.36 -0.38
N CYS A 43 2.74 -3.35 -0.30
CA CYS A 43 2.00 -2.25 0.32
C CYS A 43 2.36 -2.06 1.80
N LEU A 44 2.43 -3.16 2.56
CA LEU A 44 2.82 -3.11 3.96
C LEU A 44 4.28 -2.65 4.13
N ALA A 45 5.19 -3.16 3.31
CA ALA A 45 6.59 -2.75 3.33
C ALA A 45 6.76 -1.25 3.00
N PHE A 46 5.95 -0.73 2.08
CA PHE A 46 5.94 0.70 1.75
C PHE A 46 5.44 1.55 2.92
N SER A 47 4.39 1.10 3.63
CA SER A 47 3.93 1.76 4.86
C SER A 47 5.00 1.72 5.96
N ALA A 48 5.59 0.56 6.21
CA ALA A 48 6.65 0.41 7.21
C ALA A 48 7.86 1.29 6.89
N PHE A 49 8.21 1.43 5.61
CA PHE A 49 9.30 2.30 5.19
C PHE A 49 9.01 3.78 5.43
N TYR A 50 7.76 4.22 5.20
CA TYR A 50 7.33 5.59 5.51
C TYR A 50 7.49 5.90 7.01
N GLU A 51 7.00 5.00 7.87
CA GLU A 51 7.14 5.11 9.33
C GLU A 51 8.60 5.15 9.80
N LEU A 52 9.49 4.39 9.15
CA LEU A 52 10.93 4.44 9.44
C LEU A 52 11.55 5.79 9.08
N ILE A 53 11.08 6.44 8.00
CA ILE A 53 11.52 7.80 7.63
C ILE A 53 11.03 8.80 8.67
N GLU A 54 9.77 8.71 9.06
CA GLU A 54 9.20 9.59 10.08
C GLU A 54 9.95 9.48 11.41
N TRP A 55 10.22 8.25 11.86
CA TRP A 55 11.06 8.00 13.03
C TRP A 55 12.47 8.60 12.88
N ALA A 56 13.11 8.44 11.71
CA ALA A 56 14.42 9.02 11.45
C ALA A 56 14.40 10.56 11.49
N VAL A 57 13.37 11.20 10.93
CA VAL A 57 13.20 12.67 10.96
C VAL A 57 13.01 13.16 12.39
N ALA A 58 12.24 12.44 13.20
CA ALA A 58 12.04 12.77 14.61
C ALA A 58 13.35 12.73 15.42
N LEU A 59 14.22 11.75 15.16
CA LEU A 59 15.53 11.68 15.82
C LEU A 59 16.48 12.82 15.44
N LEU A 60 16.33 13.36 14.23
CA LEU A 60 17.25 14.38 13.68
C LEU A 60 16.85 15.82 14.02
N SER A 61 15.64 16.06 14.55
CA SER A 61 15.16 17.39 14.90
C SER A 61 14.67 17.43 16.34
N ALA A 62 15.29 18.24 17.20
CA ALA A 62 14.88 18.37 18.60
C ALA A 62 13.45 18.93 18.76
N GLU A 63 13.03 19.82 17.85
CA GLU A 63 11.68 20.38 17.78
C GLU A 63 10.68 19.36 17.21
N ALA A 64 11.13 18.52 16.26
CA ALA A 64 10.34 17.42 15.75
C ALA A 64 10.29 16.24 16.70
N ALA A 65 11.24 16.05 17.62
CA ALA A 65 11.19 14.96 18.59
C ALA A 65 10.06 15.17 19.59
N GLU A 66 9.91 16.39 20.14
CA GLU A 66 8.77 16.74 21.01
C GLU A 66 7.46 16.78 20.24
N SER A 67 7.45 17.29 19.00
CA SER A 67 6.22 17.27 18.20
C SER A 67 5.87 15.86 17.74
N PHE A 68 6.81 15.00 17.38
CA PHE A 68 6.58 13.62 16.94
C PHE A 68 6.15 12.72 18.11
N LEU A 69 6.84 12.79 19.26
CA LEU A 69 6.39 12.13 20.50
C LEU A 69 5.05 12.73 20.99
N GLY A 70 4.84 14.04 20.79
CA GLY A 70 3.64 14.77 21.16
C GLY A 70 2.45 14.59 20.20
N THR A 71 2.67 14.28 18.92
CA THR A 71 1.64 14.03 17.90
C THR A 71 1.33 12.55 17.75
N GLN A 72 2.33 11.66 17.89
CA GLN A 72 2.05 10.23 17.99
C GLN A 72 1.21 9.98 19.23
N GLY A 73 1.58 10.52 20.43
CA GLY A 73 0.76 10.55 21.66
C GLY A 73 0.21 9.21 22.18
N TYR A 74 0.37 8.15 21.41
CA TYR A 74 -0.23 6.83 21.46
C TYR A 74 0.86 5.87 21.01
N GLU A 75 1.23 4.99 21.92
CA GLU A 75 2.38 4.08 21.75
C GLU A 75 2.25 3.11 20.56
N TRP A 76 1.04 2.93 20.00
CA TRP A 76 0.79 2.04 18.85
C TRP A 76 0.46 2.79 17.55
N ASP A 77 0.83 4.07 17.43
CA ASP A 77 0.45 4.87 16.26
C ASP A 77 0.98 4.23 14.98
N THR A 78 2.30 4.07 14.87
CA THR A 78 3.00 3.40 13.77
C THR A 78 2.44 2.01 13.43
N GLN A 79 2.15 1.18 14.44
CA GLN A 79 1.58 -0.15 14.22
C GLN A 79 0.16 -0.07 13.65
N SER A 80 -0.65 0.86 14.15
CA SER A 80 -1.99 1.07 13.66
C SER A 80 -2.02 1.70 12.26
N ASP A 81 -1.07 2.57 11.91
CA ASP A 81 -0.88 3.10 10.55
C ASP A 81 -0.58 2.00 9.55
N MET A 82 0.42 1.17 9.86
CA MET A 82 0.72 -0.02 9.06
C MET A 82 -0.48 -0.98 8.95
N ALA A 83 -1.29 -1.12 10.00
CA ALA A 83 -2.51 -1.94 9.96
C ALA A 83 -3.58 -1.35 9.03
N TRP A 84 -3.74 -0.02 8.99
CA TRP A 84 -4.63 0.64 8.04
C TRP A 84 -4.18 0.48 6.60
N ALA A 85 -2.87 0.58 6.33
CA ALA A 85 -2.32 0.28 5.02
C ALA A 85 -2.54 -1.18 4.61
N LEU A 86 -2.30 -2.13 5.53
CA LEU A 86 -2.58 -3.55 5.30
C LEU A 86 -4.04 -3.78 4.95
N PHE A 87 -4.95 -3.20 5.74
CA PHE A 87 -6.39 -3.30 5.52
C PHE A 87 -6.82 -2.71 4.18
N GLY A 88 -6.29 -1.53 3.82
CA GLY A 88 -6.55 -0.89 2.53
C GLY A 88 -6.12 -1.76 1.35
N ALA A 89 -4.92 -2.35 1.40
CA ALA A 89 -4.44 -3.25 0.36
C ALA A 89 -5.32 -4.49 0.20
N ILE A 90 -5.70 -5.14 1.31
CA ILE A 90 -6.60 -6.30 1.29
C ILE A 90 -7.97 -5.91 0.71
N LEU A 91 -8.54 -4.78 1.13
CA LEU A 91 -9.84 -4.32 0.65
C LEU A 91 -9.80 -4.02 -0.85
N ALA A 92 -8.73 -3.40 -1.36
CA ALA A 92 -8.55 -3.18 -2.78
C ALA A 92 -8.49 -4.50 -3.57
N LEU A 93 -7.79 -5.51 -3.05
CA LEU A 93 -7.76 -6.84 -3.68
C LEU A 93 -9.15 -7.48 -3.73
N LEU A 94 -9.90 -7.44 -2.63
CA LEU A 94 -11.23 -8.03 -2.53
C LEU A 94 -12.26 -7.35 -3.45
N THR A 95 -12.17 -6.02 -3.57
CA THR A 95 -13.19 -5.21 -4.27
C THR A 95 -12.86 -4.96 -5.75
N LEU A 96 -11.58 -4.78 -6.10
CA LEU A 96 -11.17 -4.29 -7.43
C LEU A 96 -10.49 -5.34 -8.31
N SER A 97 -9.96 -6.45 -7.77
CA SER A 97 -9.19 -7.43 -8.56
C SER A 97 -9.93 -7.92 -9.80
N ARG A 98 -11.21 -8.31 -9.65
CA ARG A 98 -12.02 -8.83 -10.77
C ARG A 98 -12.26 -7.77 -11.84
N TRP A 99 -12.46 -6.52 -11.43
CA TRP A 99 -12.67 -5.41 -12.36
C TRP A 99 -11.38 -5.08 -13.10
N HIS A 100 -10.26 -5.02 -12.38
CA HIS A 100 -8.94 -4.78 -12.94
C HIS A 100 -8.52 -5.89 -13.93
N ASP A 101 -8.76 -7.17 -13.61
CA ASP A 101 -8.44 -8.28 -14.53
C ASP A 101 -9.23 -8.17 -15.84
N ARG A 102 -10.49 -7.70 -15.80
CA ARG A 102 -11.30 -7.41 -17.00
C ARG A 102 -10.73 -6.25 -17.82
N GLN A 103 -10.25 -5.20 -17.17
CA GLN A 103 -9.60 -4.07 -17.85
C GLN A 103 -8.34 -4.52 -18.59
N LEU A 104 -7.49 -5.31 -17.92
CA LEU A 104 -6.26 -5.85 -18.51
C LEU A 104 -6.56 -6.77 -19.69
N ALA A 105 -7.59 -7.62 -19.60
CA ALA A 105 -8.01 -8.48 -20.70
C ALA A 105 -8.48 -7.70 -21.93
N ARG A 106 -9.23 -6.60 -21.74
CA ARG A 106 -9.67 -5.71 -22.83
C ARG A 106 -8.48 -5.06 -23.54
N LEU A 107 -7.53 -4.50 -22.79
CA LEU A 107 -6.32 -3.89 -23.35
C LEU A 107 -5.45 -4.89 -24.14
N ARG A 108 -5.39 -6.15 -23.70
CA ARG A 108 -4.70 -7.22 -24.45
C ARG A 108 -5.43 -7.58 -25.74
N GLY A 109 -6.76 -7.58 -25.74
CA GLY A 109 -7.58 -7.82 -26.94
C GLY A 109 -7.47 -6.68 -27.95
N GLU A 110 -7.37 -5.43 -27.50
CA GLU A 110 -7.18 -4.24 -28.36
C GLU A 110 -5.80 -4.22 -29.03
N THR A 111 -4.76 -4.73 -28.37
CA THR A 111 -3.40 -4.80 -28.94
C THR A 111 -3.19 -5.93 -29.94
N HIS A 112 -4.14 -6.86 -30.06
CA HIS A 112 -4.10 -8.02 -30.96
C HIS A 112 -5.33 -8.13 -31.88
N GLY A 113 -6.10 -7.06 -32.03
CA GLY A 113 -7.16 -6.95 -33.06
C GLY A 113 -6.59 -6.73 -34.46
N PRO A 114 -7.31 -7.13 -35.53
CA PRO A 114 -6.77 -7.34 -36.89
C PRO A 114 -6.12 -6.13 -37.55
#